data_AF-A0A942QK09-F1
#
_entry.id   AF-A0A942QK09-F1
#
_cell.length_a   1.000
_cell.length_b   1.000
_cell.length_c   1.000
_cell.angle_alpha   90.00
_cell.angle_beta   90.00
_cell.angle_gamma   90.00
#
_symmetry.space_group_name_H-M   'P 1'
#
loop_
_entity.id
_entity.type
_entity.pdbx_description
1 polymer ?
#
loop_
_entity_poly.entity_id
_entity_poly.type
_entity_poly.pdbx_seq_one_letter_code
_entity_poly.pdbx_strand_id
1 'polypeptide(L)'
;MKHVMVIGGGIAGLGAAYKIRRAQDEGHEVKLSLVEKGPRLGGKIITEFVKDEWDGKEGDYFIVDGGPDCFLTEKPAAHRIAKLAGVFDQELPTDDSKKKTWIVSRGKLHQLPDGVMMFAPTKFTPFATTGLFSFPGKLRMGLDLLIRPKVRWAEGEGAQDHDETLESFVLRRMGRECLERLAEPLVG
;
A
#
# COMPACT_ATOMS: atom_id res chain seq x y z
N MET A 1 4.26 36.52 16.51
CA MET A 1 4.18 35.89 15.17
C MET A 1 5.35 34.93 14.87
N LYS A 2 5.09 33.61 14.84
CA LYS A 2 6.08 32.58 14.43
C LYS A 2 6.00 32.34 12.93
N HIS A 3 7.11 32.08 12.23
CA HIS A 3 7.10 31.74 10.80
C HIS A 3 7.51 30.28 10.61
N VAL A 4 6.63 29.50 9.99
CA VAL A 4 6.87 28.11 9.62
C VAL A 4 7.05 28.00 8.11
N MET A 5 8.16 27.40 7.70
CA MET A 5 8.45 27.09 6.31
C MET A 5 8.30 25.59 6.08
N VAL A 6 7.50 25.22 5.09
CA VAL A 6 7.31 23.84 4.63
C VAL A 6 8.06 23.67 3.32
N ILE A 7 8.97 22.71 3.27
CA ILE A 7 9.78 22.40 2.09
C ILE A 7 9.23 21.12 1.45
N GLY A 8 8.74 21.24 0.22
CA GLY A 8 8.04 20.19 -0.54
C GLY A 8 6.53 20.37 -0.54
N GLY A 9 5.95 20.45 -1.74
CA GLY A 9 4.52 20.58 -2.05
C GLY A 9 3.83 19.25 -2.36
N GLY A 10 4.38 18.12 -1.92
CA GLY A 10 3.71 16.81 -1.94
C GLY A 10 2.68 16.66 -0.83
N ILE A 11 1.97 15.52 -0.79
CA ILE A 11 0.88 15.27 0.17
C ILE A 11 1.25 15.52 1.64
N ALA A 12 2.48 15.17 2.05
CA ALA A 12 2.96 15.41 3.41
C ALA A 12 3.11 16.92 3.71
N GLY A 13 3.71 17.67 2.78
CA GLY A 13 3.89 19.11 2.92
C GLY A 13 2.57 19.87 2.83
N LEU A 14 1.68 19.48 1.92
CA LEU A 14 0.32 20.03 1.85
C LEU A 14 -0.48 19.73 3.12
N GLY A 15 -0.35 18.53 3.68
CA GLY A 15 -0.97 18.19 4.97
C GLY A 15 -0.43 19.03 6.13
N ALA A 16 0.88 19.28 6.17
CA ALA A 16 1.49 20.16 7.18
C ALA A 16 1.03 21.63 7.00
N ALA A 17 1.06 22.14 5.77
CA ALA A 17 0.58 23.47 5.42
C ALA A 17 -0.90 23.66 5.78
N TYR A 18 -1.74 22.66 5.53
CA TYR A 18 -3.15 22.67 5.90
C TYR A 18 -3.35 22.83 7.42
N LYS A 19 -2.59 22.09 8.24
CA LYS A 19 -2.66 22.23 9.70
C LYS A 19 -2.24 23.63 10.16
N ILE A 20 -1.20 24.19 9.57
CA ILE A 20 -0.74 25.55 9.90
C ILE A 20 -1.80 26.58 9.49
N ARG A 21 -2.40 26.42 8.30
CA ARG A 21 -3.49 27.27 7.83
C ARG A 21 -4.69 27.25 8.78
N ARG A 22 -5.10 26.07 9.25
CA ARG A 22 -6.16 25.96 10.27
C ARG A 22 -5.82 26.69 11.56
N ALA A 23 -4.57 26.61 12.03
CA ALA A 23 -4.16 27.37 13.21
C ALA A 23 -4.26 28.90 12.96
N GLN A 24 -3.97 29.37 11.75
CA GLN A 24 -4.19 30.78 11.39
C GLN A 24 -5.68 31.14 11.45
N ASP A 25 -6.56 30.29 10.92
CA ASP A 25 -8.01 30.50 10.92
C ASP A 25 -8.59 30.48 12.36
N GLU A 26 -7.95 29.73 13.27
CA GLU A 26 -8.25 29.71 14.71
C GLU A 26 -7.65 30.90 15.49
N GLY A 27 -7.02 31.86 14.79
CA GLY A 27 -6.50 33.11 15.37
C GLY A 27 -5.07 33.02 15.91
N HIS A 28 -4.35 31.90 15.70
CA HIS A 28 -2.96 31.80 16.11
C HIS A 28 -2.04 32.63 15.21
N GLU A 29 -1.15 33.42 15.82
CA GLU A 29 -0.16 34.23 15.10
C GLU A 29 0.99 33.39 14.50
N VAL A 30 0.70 32.72 13.38
CA VAL A 30 1.68 31.95 12.60
C VAL A 30 1.68 32.39 11.14
N LYS A 31 2.86 32.50 10.54
CA LYS A 31 3.06 32.69 9.10
C LYS A 31 3.42 31.37 8.47
N LEU A 32 2.85 31.09 7.30
CA LEU A 32 3.17 29.92 6.48
C LEU A 32 3.92 30.36 5.21
N SER A 33 4.99 29.65 4.87
CA SER A 33 5.54 29.62 3.52
C SER A 33 5.70 28.17 3.08
N LEU A 34 5.21 27.84 1.89
CA LEU A 34 5.42 26.54 1.26
C LEU A 34 6.31 26.73 0.04
N VAL A 35 7.38 25.94 -0.06
CA VAL A 35 8.34 25.99 -1.16
C VAL A 35 8.35 24.62 -1.84
N GLU A 36 7.99 24.59 -3.11
CA GLU A 36 8.08 23.41 -3.98
C GLU A 36 9.12 23.69 -5.07
N LYS A 37 9.96 22.69 -5.37
CA LYS A 37 10.99 22.79 -6.39
C LYS A 37 10.39 22.72 -7.80
N GLY A 38 9.40 21.85 -7.98
CA GLY A 38 8.74 21.58 -9.25
C GLY A 38 7.70 22.65 -9.63
N PRO A 39 7.19 22.57 -10.87
CA PRO A 39 6.23 23.55 -11.38
C PRO A 39 4.80 23.34 -10.85
N ARG A 40 4.55 22.28 -10.08
CA ARG A 40 3.23 21.91 -9.57
C ARG A 40 3.31 21.33 -8.16
N LEU A 41 2.20 21.44 -7.44
CA LEU A 41 1.98 20.72 -6.19
C LEU A 41 1.54 19.27 -6.47
N GLY A 42 1.43 18.47 -5.41
CA GLY A 42 0.97 17.08 -5.43
C GLY A 42 2.09 16.06 -5.27
N GLY A 43 3.32 16.42 -5.66
CA GLY A 43 4.48 15.52 -5.57
C GLY A 43 4.26 14.25 -6.38
N LYS A 44 4.28 13.08 -5.71
CA LYS A 44 4.05 11.77 -6.34
C LYS A 44 2.61 11.57 -6.82
N ILE A 45 1.65 12.35 -6.31
CA ILE A 45 0.26 12.28 -6.77
C ILE A 45 0.14 13.12 -8.03
N ILE A 46 -0.25 12.46 -9.12
CA ILE A 46 -0.51 13.06 -10.42
C ILE A 46 -1.54 12.21 -11.16
N THR A 47 -2.50 12.88 -11.76
CA THR A 47 -3.51 12.29 -12.62
C THR A 47 -3.51 13.09 -13.92
N GLU A 48 -3.41 12.39 -15.05
CA GLU A 48 -3.40 12.99 -16.38
C GLU A 48 -4.65 12.56 -17.18
N PHE A 49 -5.17 13.48 -17.97
CA PHE A 49 -6.27 13.20 -18.90
C PHE A 49 -5.67 13.05 -20.30
N VAL A 50 -5.59 11.82 -20.78
CA VAL A 50 -4.98 11.47 -22.08
C VAL A 50 -6.10 11.23 -23.07
N LYS A 51 -6.07 11.89 -24.24
CA LYS A 51 -7.10 11.72 -25.26
C LYS A 51 -7.15 10.26 -25.74
N ASP A 52 -8.34 9.70 -25.87
CA ASP A 52 -8.51 8.40 -26.52
C ASP A 52 -8.43 8.58 -28.04
N GLU A 53 -7.35 8.06 -28.63
CA GLU A 53 -7.11 8.08 -30.08
C GLU A 53 -7.37 6.71 -30.72
N TRP A 54 -7.76 5.70 -29.93
CA TRP A 54 -7.82 4.30 -30.36
C TRP A 54 -9.19 3.89 -30.90
N ASP A 55 -10.28 4.36 -30.28
CA ASP A 55 -11.63 3.86 -30.57
C ASP A 55 -12.43 4.68 -31.61
N GLY A 56 -11.84 5.75 -32.13
CA GLY A 56 -12.43 6.61 -33.15
C GLY A 56 -13.62 7.45 -32.68
N LYS A 57 -13.96 7.43 -31.37
CA LYS A 57 -14.94 8.36 -30.80
C LYS A 57 -14.25 9.65 -30.44
N GLU A 58 -14.51 10.67 -31.25
CA GLU A 58 -14.00 12.01 -30.99
C GLU A 58 -14.61 12.54 -29.68
N GLY A 59 -13.82 12.61 -28.61
CA GLY A 59 -14.21 13.25 -27.35
C GLY A 59 -13.91 12.52 -26.04
N ASP A 60 -13.46 11.26 -26.08
CA ASP A 60 -13.17 10.49 -24.86
C ASP A 60 -11.72 10.68 -24.36
N TYR A 61 -11.52 10.54 -23.05
CA TYR A 61 -10.22 10.64 -22.37
C TYR A 61 -10.01 9.45 -21.43
N PHE A 62 -8.79 8.94 -21.38
CA PHE A 62 -8.28 8.13 -20.28
C PHE A 62 -7.89 9.01 -19.10
N ILE A 63 -8.25 8.57 -17.90
CA ILE A 63 -7.77 9.15 -16.64
C ILE A 63 -6.67 8.24 -16.12
N VAL A 64 -5.44 8.74 -16.08
CA VAL A 64 -4.25 7.92 -15.78
C VAL A 64 -3.54 8.48 -14.56
N ASP A 65 -3.40 7.66 -13.52
CA ASP A 65 -2.57 8.01 -12.37
C ASP A 65 -1.09 7.69 -12.65
N GLY A 66 -0.23 8.70 -12.55
CA GLY A 66 1.22 8.56 -12.76
C GLY A 66 1.99 8.20 -11.48
N GLY A 67 1.28 7.86 -10.40
CA GLY A 67 1.86 7.55 -9.09
C GLY A 67 0.94 6.65 -8.28
N PRO A 68 0.49 7.04 -7.07
CA PRO A 68 -0.54 6.31 -6.35
C PRO A 68 -1.86 6.34 -7.12
N ASP A 69 -2.47 5.17 -7.30
CA ASP A 69 -3.75 4.96 -7.98
C ASP A 69 -4.92 4.77 -6.99
N CYS A 70 -4.63 4.25 -5.80
CA CYS A 70 -5.64 3.96 -4.78
C CYS A 70 -5.09 4.05 -3.35
N PHE A 71 -6.00 3.91 -2.38
CA PHE A 71 -5.67 3.81 -0.96
C PHE A 71 -6.57 2.80 -0.26
N LEU A 72 -6.10 2.28 0.88
CA LEU A 72 -6.88 1.36 1.71
C LEU A 72 -7.93 2.13 2.51
N THR A 73 -9.21 1.80 2.29
CA THR A 73 -10.35 2.42 2.98
C THR A 73 -10.36 2.15 4.49
N GLU A 74 -9.74 1.06 4.94
CA GLU A 74 -9.53 0.75 6.36
C GLU A 74 -8.67 1.82 7.08
N LYS A 75 -7.86 2.57 6.34
CA LYS A 75 -7.05 3.67 6.91
C LYS A 75 -7.86 4.97 6.86
N PRO A 76 -8.38 5.47 8.00
CA PRO A 76 -9.31 6.60 8.00
C PRO A 76 -8.67 7.95 7.62
N ALA A 77 -7.35 8.02 7.49
CA ALA A 77 -6.64 9.28 7.22
C ALA A 77 -7.03 9.90 5.87
N ALA A 78 -7.09 9.09 4.80
CA ALA A 78 -7.46 9.56 3.47
C ALA A 78 -8.91 10.07 3.44
N HIS A 79 -9.85 9.28 3.97
CA HIS A 79 -11.27 9.68 4.09
C HIS A 79 -11.45 10.98 4.87
N ARG A 80 -10.72 11.18 5.97
CA ARG A 80 -10.78 12.46 6.71
C ARG A 80 -10.32 13.63 5.86
N ILE A 81 -9.24 13.47 5.11
CA ILE A 81 -8.72 14.52 4.22
C ILE A 81 -9.73 14.81 3.10
N ALA A 82 -10.30 13.76 2.49
CA ALA A 82 -11.32 13.90 1.45
C ALA A 82 -12.56 14.68 1.95
N LYS A 83 -13.03 14.40 3.18
CA LYS A 83 -14.12 15.16 3.82
C LYS A 83 -13.75 16.62 4.03
N LEU A 84 -12.55 16.89 4.53
CA LEU A 84 -12.07 18.26 4.76
C LEU A 84 -11.90 19.05 3.46
N ALA A 85 -11.61 18.36 2.35
CA ALA A 85 -11.49 18.95 1.01
C ALA A 85 -12.82 18.99 0.23
N GLY A 86 -13.91 18.44 0.78
CA GLY A 86 -15.22 18.41 0.11
C GLY A 86 -15.31 17.43 -1.08
N VAL A 87 -14.43 16.44 -1.15
CA VAL A 87 -14.36 15.46 -2.26
C VAL A 87 -14.66 14.02 -1.82
N PHE A 88 -15.11 13.83 -0.58
CA PHE A 88 -15.43 12.51 -0.04
C PHE A 88 -16.47 11.76 -0.90
N ASP A 89 -17.50 12.46 -1.37
CA ASP A 89 -18.56 11.85 -2.18
C ASP A 89 -18.12 11.52 -3.63
N GLN A 90 -16.88 11.88 -4.00
CA GLN A 90 -16.27 11.53 -5.29
C GLN A 90 -15.37 10.29 -5.21
N GLU A 91 -15.20 9.71 -4.02
CA GLU A 91 -14.44 8.47 -3.86
C GLU A 91 -15.12 7.31 -4.59
N LEU A 92 -14.34 6.57 -5.40
CA LEU A 92 -14.83 5.43 -6.15
C LEU A 92 -14.33 4.13 -5.50
N PRO A 93 -15.22 3.14 -5.26
CA PRO A 93 -14.79 1.83 -4.81
C PRO A 93 -14.13 1.05 -5.95
N THR A 94 -13.32 0.07 -5.60
CA THR A 94 -12.89 -0.95 -6.56
C THR A 94 -14.09 -1.77 -7.04
N ASP A 95 -14.05 -2.23 -8.29
CA ASP A 95 -15.06 -3.13 -8.84
C ASP A 95 -14.93 -4.53 -8.22
N ASP A 96 -15.77 -4.83 -7.22
CA ASP A 96 -15.77 -6.11 -6.51
C ASP A 96 -16.06 -7.31 -7.42
N SER A 97 -16.74 -7.12 -8.56
CA SER A 97 -17.00 -8.20 -9.53
C SER A 97 -15.71 -8.70 -10.21
N LYS A 98 -14.66 -7.87 -10.21
CA LYS A 98 -13.37 -8.13 -10.84
C LYS A 98 -12.22 -8.33 -9.87
N LYS A 99 -12.51 -8.47 -8.56
CA LYS A 99 -11.49 -8.61 -7.51
C LYS A 99 -10.71 -9.92 -7.63
N LYS A 100 -9.67 -9.93 -8.47
CA LYS A 100 -8.77 -11.07 -8.68
C LYS A 100 -7.33 -10.57 -8.71
N THR A 101 -6.49 -11.20 -7.89
CA THR A 101 -5.04 -10.96 -7.92
C THR A 101 -4.37 -12.15 -8.58
N TRP A 102 -3.38 -11.87 -9.42
CA TRP A 102 -2.65 -12.88 -10.17
C TRP A 102 -1.16 -12.75 -9.90
N ILE A 103 -0.47 -13.88 -9.81
CA ILE A 103 0.98 -13.95 -9.68
C ILE A 103 1.52 -14.66 -10.93
N VAL A 104 2.49 -14.03 -11.59
CA VAL A 104 3.24 -14.69 -12.66
C VAL A 104 4.33 -15.54 -12.02
N SER A 105 4.29 -16.84 -12.28
CA SER A 105 5.35 -17.77 -11.86
C SER A 105 5.66 -18.73 -12.99
N ARG A 106 6.95 -18.87 -13.32
CA ARG A 106 7.42 -19.76 -14.40
C ARG A 106 6.69 -19.54 -15.73
N GLY A 107 6.44 -18.28 -16.09
CA GLY A 107 5.76 -17.90 -17.32
C GLY A 107 4.25 -18.19 -17.36
N LYS A 108 3.62 -18.52 -16.22
CA LYS A 108 2.19 -18.80 -16.13
C LYS A 108 1.53 -17.88 -15.09
N LEU A 109 0.30 -17.48 -15.38
CA LEU A 109 -0.54 -16.74 -14.44
C LEU A 109 -1.20 -17.71 -13.46
N HIS A 110 -1.00 -17.47 -12.18
CA HIS A 110 -1.63 -18.19 -11.08
C HIS A 110 -2.54 -17.24 -10.32
N GLN A 111 -3.83 -17.55 -10.23
CA GLN A 111 -4.72 -16.79 -9.39
C GLN A 111 -4.32 -16.98 -7.92
N LEU A 112 -4.20 -15.87 -7.19
CA LEU A 112 -3.94 -15.91 -5.76
C LEU A 112 -5.13 -16.58 -5.06
N PRO A 113 -4.91 -17.62 -4.24
CA PRO A 113 -6.02 -18.30 -3.57
C PRO A 113 -6.74 -17.37 -2.60
N ASP A 114 -8.07 -17.48 -2.54
CA ASP A 114 -8.87 -16.75 -1.57
C ASP A 114 -8.42 -17.08 -0.14
N GLY A 115 -8.31 -16.04 0.69
CA GLY A 115 -7.93 -16.18 2.09
C GLY A 115 -6.43 -16.14 2.34
N VAL A 116 -5.58 -15.70 1.43
CA VAL A 116 -4.21 -15.28 1.81
C VAL A 116 -4.29 -13.82 2.33
N MET A 117 -4.23 -13.63 3.64
CA MET A 117 -4.10 -12.29 4.25
C MET A 117 -2.68 -12.12 4.77
N MET A 118 -1.98 -11.08 4.33
CA MET A 118 -0.60 -10.77 4.76
C MET A 118 0.31 -12.02 4.84
N PHE A 119 0.39 -12.76 3.73
CA PHE A 119 1.20 -13.99 3.58
C PHE A 119 0.70 -15.22 4.35
N ALA A 120 -0.27 -15.10 5.26
CA ALA A 120 -0.82 -16.22 6.00
C ALA A 120 -2.06 -16.80 5.30
N PRO A 121 -2.08 -18.12 5.00
CA PRO A 121 -3.28 -18.78 4.50
C PRO A 121 -4.32 -18.88 5.62
N THR A 122 -5.38 -18.10 5.53
CA THR A 122 -6.58 -18.19 6.38
C THR A 122 -7.50 -19.35 5.97
N LYS A 123 -7.32 -19.89 4.77
CA LYS A 123 -8.04 -21.08 4.26
C LYS A 123 -7.06 -22.12 3.73
N PHE A 124 -7.12 -23.32 4.30
CA PHE A 124 -6.22 -24.42 3.96
C PHE A 124 -6.49 -25.01 2.56
N THR A 125 -7.77 -25.15 2.18
CA THR A 125 -8.17 -25.85 0.94
C THR A 125 -7.71 -25.13 -0.34
N PRO A 126 -7.95 -23.82 -0.54
CA PRO A 126 -7.48 -23.10 -1.73
C PRO A 126 -5.94 -23.04 -1.81
N PHE A 127 -5.28 -23.03 -0.65
CA PHE A 127 -3.83 -23.05 -0.56
C PHE A 127 -3.22 -24.42 -0.93
N ALA A 128 -3.89 -25.52 -0.56
CA ALA A 128 -3.46 -26.86 -0.91
C ALA A 128 -3.62 -27.16 -2.42
N THR A 129 -4.63 -26.60 -3.08
CA THR A 129 -4.95 -26.90 -4.49
C THR A 129 -4.25 -25.99 -5.50
N THR A 130 -3.67 -24.85 -5.08
CA THR A 130 -3.00 -23.94 -6.02
C THR A 130 -1.77 -24.56 -6.69
N GLY A 131 -1.61 -24.28 -7.99
CA GLY A 131 -0.41 -24.63 -8.75
C GLY A 131 0.78 -23.69 -8.54
N LEU A 132 0.64 -22.67 -7.67
CA LEU A 132 1.69 -21.68 -7.41
C LEU A 132 2.91 -22.28 -6.70
N PHE A 133 2.68 -23.27 -5.82
CA PHE A 133 3.70 -23.90 -4.98
C PHE A 133 3.88 -25.38 -5.34
N SER A 134 5.13 -25.83 -5.27
CA SER A 134 5.50 -27.23 -5.36
C SER A 134 5.00 -28.01 -4.14
N PHE A 135 4.90 -29.33 -4.27
CA PHE A 135 4.53 -30.18 -3.14
C PHE A 135 5.51 -30.06 -1.95
N PRO A 136 6.85 -30.09 -2.15
CA PRO A 136 7.81 -29.79 -1.07
C PRO A 136 7.64 -28.40 -0.46
N GLY A 137 7.34 -27.39 -1.28
CA GLY A 137 7.07 -26.03 -0.80
C GLY A 137 5.86 -25.96 0.12
N LYS A 138 4.76 -26.59 -0.28
CA LYS A 138 3.55 -26.67 0.56
C LYS A 138 3.82 -27.38 1.89
N LEU A 139 4.56 -28.49 1.86
CA LEU A 139 4.96 -29.18 3.09
C LEU A 139 5.82 -28.28 3.98
N ARG A 140 6.81 -27.60 3.40
CA ARG A 140 7.68 -26.65 4.12
C ARG A 140 6.89 -25.51 4.75
N MET A 141 5.87 -24.99 4.07
CA MET A 141 4.98 -23.96 4.61
C MET A 141 4.09 -24.51 5.73
N GLY A 142 3.60 -25.75 5.62
CA GLY A 142 2.84 -26.41 6.67
C GLY A 142 3.63 -26.63 7.97
N LEU A 143 4.96 -26.74 7.90
CA LEU A 143 5.82 -26.82 9.09
C LEU A 143 5.79 -25.55 9.95
N ASP A 144 5.26 -24.43 9.45
CA ASP A 144 5.11 -23.20 10.22
C ASP A 144 4.32 -23.39 11.53
N LEU A 145 3.35 -24.31 11.53
CA LEU A 145 2.55 -24.67 12.71
C LEU A 145 3.37 -25.28 13.85
N LEU A 146 4.55 -25.83 13.54
CA LEU A 146 5.47 -26.42 14.52
C LEU A 146 6.52 -25.41 14.99
N ILE A 147 6.67 -24.28 14.30
CA ILE A 147 7.67 -23.25 14.62
C ILE A 147 7.11 -22.35 15.72
N ARG A 148 7.69 -22.47 16.92
CA ARG A 148 7.34 -21.63 18.07
C ARG A 148 7.48 -20.13 17.71
N PRO A 149 6.50 -19.28 18.09
CA PRO A 149 6.64 -17.86 17.83
C PRO A 149 7.75 -17.25 18.69
N LYS A 150 8.39 -16.18 18.20
CA LYS A 150 9.36 -15.37 18.95
C LYS A 150 8.59 -14.49 19.96
N VAL A 151 8.11 -15.07 21.06
CA VAL A 151 7.37 -14.35 22.13
C VAL A 151 8.17 -14.18 23.41
N ARG A 152 9.36 -14.78 23.49
CA ARG A 152 10.23 -14.69 24.67
C ARG A 152 11.49 -13.96 24.27
N TRP A 153 11.54 -12.69 24.62
CA TRP A 153 12.76 -11.88 24.61
C TRP A 153 13.43 -12.03 25.98
N ALA A 154 14.74 -11.90 26.05
CA ALA A 154 15.43 -11.88 27.33
C ALA A 154 14.98 -10.66 28.14
N GLU A 155 15.15 -10.73 29.45
CA GLU A 155 14.81 -9.61 30.33
C GLU A 155 15.66 -8.38 29.95
N GLY A 156 15.00 -7.30 29.49
CA GLY A 156 15.64 -6.08 29.02
C GLY A 156 15.70 -5.89 27.50
N GLU A 157 15.37 -6.92 26.70
CA GLU A 157 15.26 -6.80 25.24
C GLU A 157 13.87 -6.27 24.82
N GLY A 158 13.85 -5.35 23.85
CA GLY A 158 12.65 -4.74 23.31
C GLY A 158 12.38 -5.09 21.85
N ALA A 159 11.29 -4.55 21.29
CA ALA A 159 10.91 -4.79 19.90
C ALA A 159 11.99 -4.34 18.89
N GLN A 160 12.79 -3.32 19.24
CA GLN A 160 13.85 -2.79 18.39
C GLN A 160 15.04 -3.77 18.27
N ASP A 161 15.33 -4.52 19.34
CA ASP A 161 16.41 -5.51 19.38
C ASP A 161 16.07 -6.80 18.59
N HIS A 162 14.80 -6.93 18.21
CA HIS A 162 14.28 -8.09 17.49
C HIS A 162 13.57 -7.73 16.19
N ASP A 163 13.77 -6.50 15.69
CA ASP A 163 13.30 -6.10 14.38
C ASP A 163 14.04 -6.94 13.32
N GLU A 164 13.32 -7.83 12.65
CA GLU A 164 13.89 -8.70 11.63
C GLU A 164 13.34 -8.36 10.26
N THR A 165 14.14 -8.60 9.23
CA THR A 165 13.68 -8.37 7.85
C THR A 165 12.51 -9.30 7.52
N LEU A 166 11.62 -8.83 6.64
CA LEU A 166 10.54 -9.65 6.08
C LEU A 166 11.09 -10.95 5.48
N GLU A 167 12.20 -10.86 4.74
CA GLU A 167 12.88 -12.04 4.18
C GLU A 167 13.25 -13.06 5.27
N SER A 168 13.95 -12.64 6.33
CA SER A 168 14.35 -13.52 7.43
C SER A 168 13.14 -14.20 8.07
N PHE A 169 12.08 -13.43 8.32
CA PHE A 169 10.84 -13.95 8.87
C PHE A 169 10.21 -15.01 7.96
N VAL A 170 10.03 -14.69 6.67
CA VAL A 170 9.37 -15.58 5.69
C VAL A 170 10.21 -16.83 5.43
N LEU A 171 11.53 -16.71 5.25
CA LEU A 171 12.41 -17.87 5.05
C LEU A 171 12.38 -18.84 6.24
N ARG A 172 12.41 -18.29 7.45
CA ARG A 172 12.35 -19.09 8.68
C ARG A 172 10.99 -19.75 8.86
N ARG A 173 9.90 -19.05 8.61
CA ARG A 173 8.53 -19.54 8.84
C ARG A 173 8.00 -20.40 7.70
N MET A 174 8.00 -19.86 6.50
CA MET A 174 7.32 -20.42 5.32
C MET A 174 8.29 -20.95 4.24
N GLY A 175 9.57 -20.60 4.31
CA GLY A 175 10.60 -21.09 3.38
C GLY A 175 10.74 -20.26 2.11
N ARG A 176 11.78 -20.59 1.33
CA ARG A 176 12.22 -19.86 0.14
C ARG A 176 11.17 -19.75 -0.96
N GLU A 177 10.42 -20.83 -1.20
CA GLU A 177 9.41 -20.84 -2.26
C GLU A 177 8.24 -19.88 -1.97
N CYS A 178 7.91 -19.67 -0.69
CA CYS A 178 6.92 -18.68 -0.28
C CYS A 178 7.43 -17.26 -0.49
N LEU A 179 8.69 -17.01 -0.13
CA LEU A 179 9.32 -15.71 -0.34
C LEU A 179 9.25 -15.29 -1.81
N GLU A 180 9.85 -16.10 -2.69
CA GLU A 180 10.05 -15.77 -4.10
C GLU A 180 8.74 -15.72 -4.91
N ARG A 181 7.73 -16.52 -4.53
CA ARG A 181 6.49 -16.65 -5.33
C ARG A 181 5.29 -15.96 -4.73
N LEU A 182 5.39 -15.40 -3.53
CA LEU A 182 4.25 -14.76 -2.88
C LEU A 182 4.66 -13.51 -2.12
N ALA A 183 5.64 -13.61 -1.22
CA ALA A 183 5.94 -12.47 -0.34
C ALA A 183 6.60 -11.32 -1.09
N GLU A 184 7.66 -11.60 -1.86
CA GLU A 184 8.40 -10.61 -2.65
C GLU A 184 7.50 -9.93 -3.71
N PRO A 185 6.73 -10.64 -4.55
CA PRO A 185 5.85 -9.99 -5.53
C PRO A 185 4.75 -9.08 -4.96
N LEU A 186 4.34 -9.30 -3.70
CA LEU A 186 3.28 -8.54 -3.06
C LEU A 186 3.81 -7.33 -2.28
N VAL A 187 5.06 -7.36 -1.83
CA VAL A 187 5.67 -6.27 -1.05
C VAL A 187 6.51 -5.34 -1.90
N GLY A 188 7.10 -5.87 -2.98
CA GLY A 188 8.10 -5.17 -3.79
C GLY A 188 9.50 -5.42 -3.30
#